data_AF-A0A0F8XP00-F1
#
_entry.id   AF-A0A0F8XP00-F1
#
_cell.length_a   1.000
_cell.length_b   1.000
_cell.length_c   1.000
_cell.angle_alpha   90.00
_cell.angle_beta   90.00
_cell.angle_gamma   90.00
#
_symmetry.space_group_name_H-M   'P 1'
#
loop_
_entity.id
_entity.type
_entity.pdbx_description
1 polymer ?
#
loop_
_entity_poly.entity_id
_entity_poly.type
_entity_poly.pdbx_seq_one_letter_code
_entity_poly.pdbx_strand_id
1 'polypeptide(L)'
;MARKQKKETGEQLELIDVGPKDGKEIMAAARLYQKHQAARLKALEKEIEQKTLILELVKKAKLQPLAGGVIKFRLDGMTITIKPRDELVQVKETMEPTE
;
A
#
# COMPACT_ATOMS: atom_id res chain seq x y z
N MET A 1 -19.65 -25.93 -32.19
CA MET A 1 -20.69 -25.14 -31.52
C MET A 1 -20.42 -25.15 -30.02
N ALA A 2 -20.07 -24.01 -29.44
CA ALA A 2 -19.66 -23.92 -28.04
C ALA A 2 -20.87 -23.88 -27.10
N ARG A 3 -20.89 -24.75 -26.08
CA ARG A 3 -21.93 -24.76 -25.04
C ARG A 3 -21.77 -23.52 -24.16
N LYS A 4 -22.70 -22.58 -24.28
CA LYS A 4 -22.84 -21.42 -23.40
C LYS A 4 -23.25 -21.93 -22.00
N GLN A 5 -22.32 -21.94 -21.05
CA GLN A 5 -22.63 -22.20 -19.65
C GLN A 5 -23.54 -21.06 -19.14
N LYS A 6 -24.75 -21.43 -18.72
CA LYS A 6 -25.74 -20.53 -18.12
C LYS A 6 -25.23 -20.20 -16.71
N LYS A 7 -24.78 -18.96 -16.47
CA LYS A 7 -24.47 -18.49 -15.11
C LYS A 7 -25.79 -18.47 -14.32
N GLU A 8 -25.91 -19.35 -13.34
CA GLU A 8 -26.97 -19.26 -12.32
C GLU A 8 -26.66 -18.04 -11.45
N THR A 9 -27.32 -16.93 -11.74
CA THR A 9 -27.39 -15.78 -10.84
C THR A 9 -28.31 -16.19 -9.70
N GLY A 10 -27.73 -16.63 -8.58
CA GLY A 10 -28.50 -16.85 -7.35
C GLY A 10 -29.27 -15.59 -7.00
N GLU A 11 -30.57 -15.73 -6.76
CA GLU A 11 -31.42 -14.63 -6.31
C GLU A 11 -30.83 -14.04 -5.03
N GLN A 12 -30.51 -12.75 -5.06
CA GLN A 12 -30.13 -12.02 -3.86
C GLN A 12 -31.37 -11.92 -2.99
N LEU A 13 -31.40 -12.66 -1.88
CA LEU A 13 -32.49 -12.60 -0.90
C LEU A 13 -32.68 -11.14 -0.45
N GLU A 14 -33.94 -10.71 -0.38
CA GLU A 14 -34.32 -9.39 0.13
C GLU A 14 -33.70 -9.17 1.52
N LEU A 15 -33.29 -7.93 1.81
CA LEU A 15 -32.68 -7.57 3.09
C LEU A 15 -33.65 -7.92 4.23
N ILE A 16 -33.40 -9.02 4.94
CA ILE A 16 -34.18 -9.40 6.11
C ILE A 16 -33.75 -8.45 7.24
N ASP A 17 -34.67 -7.59 7.72
CA ASP A 17 -34.48 -6.64 8.83
C ASP A 17 -34.33 -7.32 10.22
N VAL A 18 -33.87 -8.58 10.25
CA VAL A 18 -33.61 -9.31 11.49
C VAL A 18 -32.13 -9.21 11.79
N GLY A 19 -31.78 -8.25 12.65
CA GLY A 19 -30.43 -8.08 13.13
C GLY A 19 -29.94 -9.27 13.97
N PRO A 20 -28.63 -9.59 13.94
CA PRO A 20 -28.06 -10.60 14.81
C PRO A 20 -28.24 -10.22 16.29
N LYS A 21 -28.31 -11.21 17.17
CA LYS A 21 -28.47 -11.00 18.63
C LYS A 21 -27.37 -10.09 19.20
N ASP A 22 -26.18 -10.14 18.62
CA ASP A 22 -25.00 -9.37 19.04
C ASP A 22 -24.81 -8.08 18.21
N GLY A 23 -25.88 -7.57 17.57
CA GLY A 23 -25.79 -6.43 16.65
C GLY A 23 -25.12 -5.19 17.23
N LYS A 24 -25.25 -4.94 18.54
CA LYS A 24 -24.56 -3.82 19.21
C LYS A 24 -23.04 -3.97 19.22
N GLU A 25 -22.54 -5.18 19.49
CA GLU A 25 -21.10 -5.48 19.53
C GLU A 25 -20.51 -5.44 18.12
N ILE A 26 -21.23 -6.02 17.15
CA ILE A 26 -20.84 -5.99 15.73
C ILE A 26 -20.76 -4.54 15.24
N MET A 27 -21.74 -3.70 15.57
CA MET A 27 -21.73 -2.29 15.17
C MET A 27 -20.61 -1.49 15.87
N ALA A 28 -20.30 -1.80 17.13
CA ALA A 28 -19.17 -1.17 17.83
C ALA A 28 -17.84 -1.54 17.18
N ALA A 29 -17.63 -2.83 16.87
CA ALA A 29 -16.44 -3.33 16.19
C ALA A 29 -16.30 -2.74 14.77
N ALA A 30 -17.40 -2.67 14.01
CA ALA A 30 -17.41 -2.10 12.65
C ALA A 30 -17.02 -0.61 12.65
N ARG A 31 -17.52 0.18 13.61
CA ARG A 31 -17.15 1.60 13.76
C ARG A 31 -15.67 1.78 14.09
N LEU A 32 -15.13 0.94 14.98
CA LEU A 32 -13.71 0.95 15.32
C LEU A 32 -12.86 0.57 14.11
N TYR A 33 -13.24 -0.46 13.37
CA TYR A 33 -12.59 -0.86 12.13
C TYR A 33 -12.54 0.30 11.13
N GLN A 34 -13.66 0.98 10.87
CA GLN A 34 -13.70 2.14 9.96
C GLN A 34 -12.77 3.26 10.42
N LYS A 35 -12.71 3.54 11.73
CA LYS A 35 -11.79 4.54 12.29
C LYS A 35 -10.32 4.18 12.03
N HIS A 36 -9.94 2.92 12.27
CA HIS A 36 -8.59 2.44 12.03
C HIS A 36 -8.24 2.41 10.53
N GLN A 37 -9.19 2.00 9.69
CA GLN A 37 -9.03 2.01 8.25
C GLN A 37 -8.81 3.42 7.72
N ALA A 38 -9.57 4.41 8.20
CA ALA A 38 -9.37 5.81 7.82
C ALA A 38 -7.99 6.33 8.24
N ALA A 39 -7.51 5.97 9.43
CA ALA A 39 -6.16 6.32 9.88
C ALA A 39 -5.08 5.69 8.98
N ARG A 40 -5.25 4.40 8.62
CA ARG A 40 -4.36 3.68 7.71
C ARG A 40 -4.31 4.33 6.34
N LEU A 41 -5.46 4.71 5.78
CA LEU A 41 -5.52 5.37 4.46
C LEU A 41 -4.79 6.71 4.47
N LYS A 42 -4.99 7.53 5.50
CA LYS A 42 -4.25 8.80 5.66
C LYS A 42 -2.74 8.61 5.79
N ALA A 43 -2.31 7.57 6.49
CA ALA A 43 -0.88 7.23 6.60
C ALA A 43 -0.32 6.79 5.23
N LEU A 44 -1.08 5.97 4.49
CA LEU A 44 -0.70 5.50 3.16
C LEU A 44 -0.60 6.66 2.15
N GLU A 45 -1.51 7.63 2.19
CA GLU A 45 -1.46 8.83 1.36
C GLU A 45 -0.15 9.61 1.59
N LYS A 46 0.20 9.83 2.87
CA LYS A 46 1.47 10.50 3.23
C LYS A 46 2.69 9.70 2.79
N GLU A 47 2.65 8.37 2.92
CA GLU A 47 3.73 7.51 2.44
C GLU A 47 3.92 7.64 0.93
N ILE A 48 2.83 7.61 0.16
CA ILE A 48 2.85 7.78 -1.30
C ILE A 48 3.37 9.16 -1.69
N GLU A 49 2.95 10.22 -1.00
CA GLU A 49 3.43 11.59 -1.23
C GLU A 49 4.94 11.67 -1.02
N GLN A 50 5.46 11.16 0.10
CA GLN A 50 6.91 11.18 0.39
C GLN A 50 7.71 10.33 -0.58
N LYS A 51 7.19 9.16 -0.95
CA LYS A 51 7.78 8.29 -1.97
C LYS A 51 7.90 8.99 -3.32
N THR A 52 6.85 9.72 -3.71
CA THR A 52 6.83 10.51 -4.95
C THR A 52 7.87 11.62 -4.91
N LEU A 53 7.95 12.35 -3.79
CA LEU A 53 8.95 13.39 -3.57
C LEU A 53 10.39 12.85 -3.67
N ILE A 54 10.69 11.70 -3.05
CA ILE A 54 12.00 11.04 -3.16
C ILE A 54 12.33 10.75 -4.63
N LEU A 55 11.39 10.19 -5.39
CA LEU A 55 11.60 9.88 -6.80
C LEU A 55 11.85 11.15 -7.63
N GLU A 56 11.11 12.23 -7.38
CA GLU A 56 11.33 13.51 -8.05
C GLU A 56 12.70 14.11 -7.74
N LEU A 57 13.12 14.08 -6.47
CA LEU A 57 14.43 14.57 -6.05
C LEU A 57 15.56 13.76 -6.70
N VAL A 58 15.42 12.43 -6.76
CA VAL A 58 16.41 11.57 -7.42
C VAL A 58 16.46 11.82 -8.94
N LYS A 59 15.31 12.03 -9.58
CA LYS A 59 15.25 12.42 -11.00
C LYS A 59 15.94 13.77 -11.24
N LYS A 60 15.69 14.76 -10.38
CA LYS A 60 16.35 16.08 -10.43
C LYS A 60 17.85 15.99 -10.23
N ALA A 61 18.31 15.08 -9.36
CA ALA A 61 19.72 14.82 -9.11
C ALA A 61 20.46 14.17 -10.29
N LYS A 62 19.73 13.71 -11.34
CA LYS A 62 20.31 13.09 -12.56
C LYS A 62 21.29 11.96 -12.25
N LEU A 63 21.01 11.17 -11.21
CA LEU A 63 21.85 10.03 -10.85
C LEU A 63 21.86 9.01 -11.98
N GLN A 64 23.05 8.49 -12.28
CA GLN A 64 23.19 7.46 -13.30
C GLN A 64 22.66 6.12 -12.76
N PRO A 65 21.72 5.47 -13.46
CA PRO A 65 21.25 4.15 -13.06
C PRO A 65 22.36 3.10 -13.28
N LEU A 66 22.38 2.10 -12.40
CA LEU A 66 23.23 0.93 -12.52
C LEU A 66 22.67 -0.03 -13.58
N ALA A 67 23.40 -1.13 -13.82
CA ALA A 67 22.95 -2.22 -14.68
C ALA A 67 21.53 -2.68 -14.32
N GLY A 68 20.65 -2.75 -15.33
CA GLY A 68 19.25 -3.10 -15.14
C GLY A 68 18.34 -1.97 -14.67
N GLY A 69 18.80 -0.71 -14.66
CA GLY A 69 17.97 0.48 -14.41
C GLY A 69 17.74 0.82 -12.93
N VAL A 70 18.46 0.16 -12.02
CA VAL A 70 18.38 0.38 -10.57
C VAL A 70 19.22 1.59 -10.16
N ILE A 71 18.67 2.51 -9.37
CA ILE A 71 19.43 3.60 -8.75
C ILE A 71 19.69 3.22 -7.30
N LYS A 72 20.95 3.18 -6.87
CA LYS A 72 21.34 2.89 -5.50
C LYS A 72 22.40 3.88 -5.05
N PHE A 73 22.15 4.54 -3.92
CA PHE A 73 23.07 5.51 -3.33
C PHE A 73 22.95 5.53 -1.81
N ARG A 74 23.95 6.09 -1.16
CA ARG A 74 24.00 6.28 0.29
C ARG A 74 23.97 7.78 0.59
N LEU A 75 23.12 8.18 1.52
CA LEU A 75 23.00 9.56 1.99
C LEU A 75 22.68 9.53 3.49
N ASP A 76 23.42 10.30 4.29
CA ASP A 76 23.21 10.46 5.75
C ASP A 76 22.98 9.13 6.51
N GLY A 77 23.84 8.14 6.25
CA GLY A 77 23.75 6.82 6.90
C GLY A 77 22.64 5.90 6.38
N MET A 78 21.79 6.36 5.48
CA MET A 78 20.73 5.57 4.85
C MET A 78 21.16 5.05 3.47
N THR A 79 20.79 3.81 3.18
CA THR A 79 20.91 3.25 1.83
C THR A 79 19.56 3.33 1.12
N ILE A 80 19.51 4.09 0.03
CA ILE A 80 18.31 4.27 -0.79
C ILE A 80 18.47 3.45 -2.06
N THR A 81 17.50 2.57 -2.33
CA THR A 81 17.45 1.76 -3.56
C THR A 81 16.12 1.96 -4.28
N ILE A 82 16.20 2.32 -5.56
CA ILE A 82 15.06 2.56 -6.46
C ILE A 82 15.14 1.59 -7.63
N LYS A 83 14.08 0.80 -7.83
CA LYS A 83 13.98 -0.18 -8.92
C LYS A 83 13.13 0.39 -10.06
N PRO A 84 13.40 0.03 -11.32
CA PRO A 84 12.72 0.59 -12.49
C PRO A 84 11.34 -0.04 -12.79
N ARG A 85 11.05 -1.23 -12.23
CA ARG A 85 9.71 -1.81 -12.23
C ARG A 85 9.23 -1.84 -10.80
N ASP A 86 8.07 -1.23 -10.61
CA ASP A 86 7.49 -0.82 -9.35
C ASP A 86 8.27 0.28 -8.66
N GLU A 87 7.56 1.38 -8.46
CA GLU A 87 7.94 2.56 -7.68
C GLU A 87 8.40 2.21 -6.24
N LEU A 88 8.46 0.95 -5.82
CA LEU A 88 8.92 0.46 -4.51
C LEU A 88 10.31 0.99 -4.14
N VAL A 89 10.33 2.15 -3.48
CA VAL A 89 11.49 2.68 -2.77
C VAL A 89 11.68 1.82 -1.52
N GLN A 90 12.86 1.20 -1.38
CA GLN A 90 13.25 0.52 -0.14
C GLN A 90 14.30 1.38 0.57
N VAL A 91 13.93 1.91 1.74
CA VAL A 91 14.84 2.63 2.64
C VAL A 91 15.26 1.66 3.76
N LYS A 92 16.57 1.49 3.95
CA LYS A 92 17.13 0.75 5.08
C LYS A 92 18.07 1.66 5.87
N GLU A 93 17.87 1.72 7.18
CA GLU A 93 18.83 2.31 8.12
C GLU A 93 19.98 1.32 8.33
N THR A 94 21.20 1.81 8.17
CA THR A 94 22.41 1.04 8.47
C THR A 94 22.88 1.46 9.86
N MET A 95 22.74 0.57 10.84
CA MET A 95 23.46 0.70 12.12
C MET A 95 24.93 0.39 11.84
N GLU A 96 25.76 1.42 11.65
CA GLU A 96 27.20 1.23 11.67
C GLU A 96 27.66 1.07 13.12
N PRO A 97 28.40 0.00 13.46
CA PRO A 97 29.12 -0.04 14.72
C PRO A 97 30.27 0.98 14.61
N THR A 98 30.23 2.02 15.43
CA THR A 98 31.40 2.85 15.72
C THR A 98 32.47 1.98 16.37
N GLU A 99 33.61 1.83 15.69
CA GLU A 99 34.88 1.33 16.26
C GLU A 99 35.43 2.30 17.33
#